data_AF-A0AAD6EFY6-F1
#
_entry.id   AF-A0AAD6EFY6-F1
#
_cell.length_a   1.000
_cell.length_b   1.000
_cell.length_c   1.000
_cell.angle_alpha   90.00
_cell.angle_beta   90.00
_cell.angle_gamma   90.00
#
_symmetry.space_group_name_H-M   'P 1'
#
loop_
_entity.id
_entity.type
_entity.pdbx_description
1 polymer ?
#
loop_
_entity_poly.entity_id
_entity_poly.type
_entity_poly.pdbx_seq_one_letter_code
_entity_poly.pdbx_strand_id
1 'polypeptide(L)'
;MIPQLIAALTALTVLPVTATPVELSRRGTVGSSDLVGLPQTVPAGATGDRYLAYQPKLKVVNGCVPFPAVDVNGNTNAGLKPTGSSNGECSSSTGQIYVRSGTSGGKNALMYSWYFPKDEPSTDLGHRHDWEGVIIWLSDATSTAASNIVAVCPSAHGGWDCSTDGFTLDGTSSLIKYESVWPVNHSCGLTTSVGGTQPLVAWESMSTVEQNALDTTDFGSGNVPFNEGNFANNLANATY
;
A
#
# COMPACT_ATOMS: atom_id res chain seq x y z
N MET A 1 86.99 -12.25 9.38
CA MET A 1 85.91 -11.43 9.97
C MET A 1 84.62 -11.78 9.27
N ILE A 2 83.59 -12.11 10.06
CA ILE A 2 82.34 -12.77 9.67
C ILE A 2 81.39 -11.80 8.92
N PRO A 3 80.71 -12.22 7.83
CA PRO A 3 79.69 -11.39 7.19
C PRO A 3 78.36 -11.49 7.96
N GLN A 4 77.77 -10.36 8.33
CA GLN A 4 76.44 -10.31 8.92
C GLN A 4 75.36 -10.28 7.83
N LEU A 5 74.50 -11.31 7.81
CA LEU A 5 73.23 -11.29 7.08
C LEU A 5 72.22 -10.43 7.85
N ILE A 6 71.64 -9.43 7.18
CA ILE A 6 70.48 -8.69 7.68
C ILE A 6 69.23 -9.40 7.16
N ALA A 7 68.46 -10.01 8.06
CA ALA A 7 67.14 -10.55 7.76
C ALA A 7 66.09 -9.43 7.84
N ALA A 8 65.43 -9.13 6.72
CA ALA A 8 64.29 -8.22 6.68
C ALA A 8 63.01 -8.96 7.10
N LEU A 9 62.43 -8.55 8.22
CA LEU A 9 61.17 -9.09 8.74
C LEU A 9 60.01 -8.20 8.27
N THR A 10 59.22 -8.67 7.31
CA THR A 10 57.97 -8.01 6.90
C THR A 10 56.87 -8.36 7.89
N ALA A 11 56.40 -7.39 8.66
CA ALA A 11 55.26 -7.54 9.55
C ALA A 11 53.95 -7.35 8.77
N LEU A 12 53.12 -8.38 8.72
CA LEU A 12 51.76 -8.33 8.17
C LEU A 12 50.81 -7.82 9.26
N THR A 13 50.26 -6.61 9.09
CA THR A 13 49.26 -6.06 10.01
C THR A 13 47.89 -6.63 9.70
N VAL A 14 47.35 -7.46 10.59
CA VAL A 14 45.97 -7.95 10.54
C VAL A 14 45.08 -6.94 11.27
N LEU A 15 44.21 -6.25 10.55
CA LEU A 15 43.20 -5.36 11.15
C LEU A 15 42.03 -6.21 11.66
N PRO A 16 41.61 -6.06 12.92
CA PRO A 16 40.42 -6.74 13.43
C PRO A 16 39.17 -6.13 12.80
N VAL A 17 38.35 -6.96 12.15
CA VAL A 17 37.00 -6.57 11.73
C VAL A 17 36.11 -6.62 12.97
N THR A 18 35.74 -5.46 13.50
CA THR A 18 34.74 -5.36 14.57
C THR A 18 33.34 -5.37 13.94
N ALA A 19 32.65 -6.50 14.04
CA ALA A 19 31.22 -6.55 13.72
C ALA A 19 30.45 -5.84 14.85
N THR A 20 29.82 -4.71 14.55
CA THR A 20 28.84 -4.10 15.46
C THR A 20 27.62 -5.02 15.54
N PRO A 21 27.11 -5.35 16.74
CA PRO A 21 25.87 -6.09 16.84
C PRO A 21 24.75 -5.28 16.16
N VAL A 22 24.07 -5.90 15.20
CA VAL A 22 22.83 -5.37 14.65
C VAL A 22 21.79 -5.53 15.76
N GLU A 23 21.33 -4.42 16.35
CA GLU A 23 20.13 -4.44 17.17
C GLU A 23 18.96 -4.83 16.27
N LEU A 24 18.55 -6.09 16.34
CA LEU A 24 17.29 -6.56 15.79
C LEU A 24 16.17 -5.98 16.66
N SER A 25 15.72 -4.78 16.33
CA SER A 25 14.52 -4.21 16.95
C SER A 25 13.37 -5.19 16.73
N ARG A 26 12.72 -5.62 17.80
CA ARG A 26 11.58 -6.54 17.72
C ARG A 26 10.45 -5.80 17.02
N ARG A 27 10.21 -6.15 15.76
CA ARG A 27 9.06 -5.70 14.96
C ARG A 27 7.79 -5.94 15.76
N GLY A 28 6.92 -4.93 15.81
CA GLY A 28 5.69 -4.99 16.59
C GLY A 28 4.54 -4.29 15.89
N THR A 29 3.38 -4.34 16.53
CA THR A 29 2.23 -3.52 16.16
C THR A 29 2.24 -2.21 16.94
N VAL A 30 1.88 -1.11 16.27
CA VAL A 30 1.81 0.23 16.85
C VAL A 30 0.35 0.71 16.81
N GLY A 31 -0.09 1.45 17.84
CA GLY A 31 -1.44 1.99 17.90
C GLY A 31 -1.82 2.76 16.64
N SER A 32 -3.08 2.69 16.20
CA SER A 32 -3.47 3.20 14.89
C SER A 32 -3.16 4.67 14.67
N SER A 33 -3.30 5.50 15.69
CA SER A 33 -2.97 6.94 15.67
C SER A 33 -1.47 7.24 15.85
N ASP A 34 -0.71 6.28 16.35
CA ASP A 34 0.69 6.46 16.74
C ASP A 34 1.66 6.03 15.64
N LEU A 35 1.17 5.23 14.68
CA LEU A 35 1.99 4.78 13.55
C LEU A 35 2.22 5.94 12.59
N VAL A 36 3.50 6.28 12.39
CA VAL A 36 3.92 7.32 11.45
C VAL A 36 4.04 6.71 10.06
N GLY A 37 3.25 7.24 9.12
CA GLY A 37 3.28 6.79 7.73
C GLY A 37 4.58 7.09 7.01
N LEU A 38 4.74 6.47 5.85
CA LEU A 38 5.87 6.66 4.98
C LEU A 38 5.70 7.99 4.21
N PRO A 39 6.81 8.72 3.95
CA PRO A 39 6.75 9.87 3.06
C PRO A 39 6.28 9.41 1.67
N GLN A 40 5.61 10.30 0.92
CA GLN A 40 5.30 10.02 -0.47
C GLN A 40 6.58 9.66 -1.23
N THR A 41 6.57 8.51 -1.90
CA THR A 41 7.76 7.96 -2.54
C THR A 41 7.36 7.03 -3.68
N VAL A 42 7.81 7.37 -4.89
CA VAL A 42 7.58 6.63 -6.13
C VAL A 42 8.90 6.53 -6.91
N PRO A 43 9.05 5.57 -7.84
CA PRO A 43 10.25 5.50 -8.68
C PRO A 43 10.47 6.79 -9.47
N ALA A 44 11.73 7.17 -9.71
CA ALA A 44 12.00 8.34 -10.54
C ALA A 44 11.59 8.12 -12.01
N GLY A 45 11.28 9.22 -12.71
CA GLY A 45 10.95 9.22 -14.14
C GLY A 45 9.55 8.67 -14.46
N ALA A 46 9.38 8.18 -15.69
CA ALA A 46 8.07 7.86 -16.26
C ALA A 46 7.21 6.90 -15.41
N THR A 47 7.83 5.95 -14.70
CA THR A 47 7.09 5.03 -13.83
C THR A 47 6.42 5.76 -12.68
N GLY A 48 7.15 6.60 -11.94
CA GLY A 48 6.57 7.38 -10.84
C GLY A 48 5.62 8.47 -11.33
N ASP A 49 5.95 9.12 -12.44
CA ASP A 49 5.07 10.12 -13.06
C ASP A 49 3.69 9.50 -13.38
N ARG A 50 3.69 8.26 -13.90
CA ARG A 50 2.47 7.49 -14.17
C ARG A 50 1.71 7.14 -12.90
N TYR A 51 2.40 6.73 -11.83
CA TYR A 51 1.76 6.40 -10.56
C TYR A 51 1.10 7.62 -9.93
N LEU A 52 1.72 8.79 -10.02
CA LEU A 52 1.17 10.05 -9.54
C LEU A 52 0.01 10.53 -10.42
N ALA A 53 0.15 10.44 -11.75
CA ALA A 53 -0.88 10.87 -12.69
C ALA A 53 -2.20 10.10 -12.49
N TYR A 54 -2.15 8.78 -12.30
CA TYR A 54 -3.33 7.94 -12.15
C TYR A 54 -3.76 7.73 -10.70
N GLN A 55 -3.17 8.44 -9.74
CA GLN A 55 -3.56 8.30 -8.34
C GLN A 55 -5.05 8.61 -8.17
N PRO A 56 -5.87 7.67 -7.65
CA PRO A 56 -7.31 7.87 -7.48
C PRO A 56 -7.59 8.89 -6.37
N LYS A 57 -8.78 9.49 -6.44
CA LYS A 57 -9.30 10.34 -5.35
C LYS A 57 -10.36 9.56 -4.58
N LEU A 58 -10.17 9.46 -3.27
CA LEU A 58 -11.05 8.69 -2.39
C LEU A 58 -12.06 9.59 -1.68
N LYS A 59 -13.34 9.31 -1.88
CA LYS A 59 -14.45 9.85 -1.09
C LYS A 59 -14.84 8.82 -0.02
N VAL A 60 -14.44 9.07 1.22
CA VAL A 60 -14.99 8.33 2.37
C VAL A 60 -16.42 8.82 2.61
N VAL A 61 -17.40 7.94 2.45
CA VAL A 61 -18.83 8.25 2.66
C VAL A 61 -19.20 8.03 4.12
N ASN A 62 -18.77 6.92 4.69
CA ASN A 62 -18.88 6.56 6.10
C ASN A 62 -17.70 5.66 6.51
N GLY A 63 -17.62 5.27 7.78
CA GLY A 63 -16.51 4.49 8.33
C GLY A 63 -15.23 5.28 8.57
N CYS A 64 -14.13 4.55 8.71
CA CYS A 64 -12.81 5.12 8.91
C CYS A 64 -12.31 5.87 7.67
N VAL A 65 -11.44 6.86 7.87
CA VAL A 65 -10.57 7.38 6.81
C VAL A 65 -9.33 6.47 6.65
N PRO A 66 -8.56 6.57 5.56
CA PRO A 66 -7.33 5.79 5.42
C PRO A 66 -6.28 6.11 6.49
N PHE A 67 -5.48 5.12 6.87
CA PHE A 67 -4.34 5.23 7.79
C PHE A 67 -3.10 4.56 7.17
N PRO A 68 -1.89 4.91 7.63
CA PRO A 68 -0.71 4.12 7.30
C PRO A 68 -0.77 2.73 7.93
N ALA A 69 -0.46 1.70 7.15
CA ALA A 69 -0.43 0.31 7.61
C ALA A 69 0.94 -0.13 8.13
N VAL A 70 2.01 0.53 7.68
CA VAL A 70 3.41 0.18 7.97
C VAL A 70 4.26 1.44 8.08
N ASP A 71 5.24 1.44 8.98
CA ASP A 71 6.23 2.51 9.12
C ASP A 71 7.60 2.12 8.52
N VAL A 72 8.55 3.06 8.54
CA VAL A 72 9.92 2.87 7.98
C VAL A 72 10.72 1.75 8.65
N ASN A 73 10.35 1.34 9.87
CA ASN A 73 11.00 0.26 10.60
C ASN A 73 10.30 -1.09 10.39
N GLY A 74 9.22 -1.13 9.60
CA GLY A 74 8.41 -2.31 9.38
C GLY A 74 7.51 -2.66 10.58
N ASN A 75 7.22 -1.71 11.47
CA ASN A 75 6.11 -1.89 12.41
C ASN A 75 4.79 -1.76 11.66
N THR A 76 3.77 -2.51 12.06
CA THR A 76 2.46 -2.49 11.41
C THR A 76 1.37 -1.90 12.29
N ASN A 77 0.32 -1.39 11.65
CA ASN A 77 -0.77 -0.73 12.34
C ASN A 77 -1.59 -1.77 13.11
N ALA A 78 -1.75 -1.58 14.42
CA ALA A 78 -2.47 -2.50 15.31
C ALA A 78 -3.99 -2.56 15.01
N GLY A 79 -4.51 -1.65 14.20
CA GLY A 79 -5.94 -1.50 13.91
C GLY A 79 -6.76 -1.12 15.13
N LEU A 80 -8.07 -1.08 14.95
CA LEU A 80 -9.06 -0.81 15.98
C LEU A 80 -10.00 -1.99 16.14
N LYS A 81 -10.48 -2.20 17.37
CA LYS A 81 -11.56 -3.17 17.58
C LYS A 81 -12.84 -2.59 16.94
N PRO A 82 -13.69 -3.41 16.28
CA PRO A 82 -14.97 -2.93 15.75
C PRO A 82 -15.97 -2.75 16.89
N THR A 83 -15.79 -1.67 17.65
CA THR A 83 -16.64 -1.27 18.78
C THR A 83 -16.89 0.23 18.69
N GLY A 84 -18.03 0.67 19.23
CA GLY A 84 -18.41 2.08 19.26
C GLY A 84 -19.07 2.52 17.95
N SER A 85 -18.73 3.73 17.48
CA SER A 85 -19.20 4.19 16.18
C SER A 85 -18.31 3.68 15.06
N SER A 86 -18.90 3.50 13.87
CA SER A 86 -18.21 3.03 12.65
C SER A 86 -16.91 3.79 12.34
N ASN A 87 -16.89 5.11 12.57
CA ASN A 87 -15.72 5.98 12.39
C ASN A 87 -15.04 6.40 13.70
N GLY A 88 -15.41 5.78 14.83
CA GLY A 88 -14.86 6.08 16.14
C GLY A 88 -13.38 5.79 16.19
N GLU A 89 -12.60 6.76 16.69
CA GLU A 89 -11.12 6.71 16.78
C GLU A 89 -10.38 6.60 15.43
N CYS A 90 -11.08 6.71 14.30
CA CYS A 90 -10.49 6.64 12.95
C CYS A 90 -11.12 7.64 11.96
N SER A 91 -11.69 8.75 12.44
CA SER A 91 -12.33 9.77 11.60
C SER A 91 -11.37 10.81 11.03
N SER A 92 -10.09 10.81 11.45
CA SER A 92 -9.09 11.77 11.00
C SER A 92 -7.70 11.14 10.93
N SER A 93 -7.05 11.33 9.79
CA SER A 93 -5.66 10.97 9.51
C SER A 93 -5.25 11.66 8.22
N THR A 94 -3.95 11.93 8.04
CA THR A 94 -3.39 12.25 6.71
C THR A 94 -3.58 11.08 5.75
N GLY A 95 -3.64 9.86 6.29
CA GLY A 95 -3.76 8.62 5.55
C GLY A 95 -2.49 8.24 4.79
N GLN A 96 -2.60 7.14 4.07
CA GLN A 96 -1.58 6.63 3.16
C GLN A 96 -2.31 5.91 2.02
N ILE A 97 -1.74 5.93 0.83
CA ILE A 97 -2.17 5.09 -0.27
C ILE A 97 -0.95 4.40 -0.86
N TYR A 98 -1.10 3.13 -1.21
CA TYR A 98 -0.05 2.28 -1.74
C TYR A 98 -0.31 2.00 -3.21
N VAL A 99 0.73 1.86 -4.02
CA VAL A 99 0.61 1.48 -5.43
C VAL A 99 1.60 0.39 -5.81
N ARG A 100 1.14 -0.55 -6.65
CA ARG A 100 2.00 -1.53 -7.32
C ARG A 100 1.55 -1.68 -8.77
N SER A 101 2.51 -1.73 -9.69
CA SER A 101 2.18 -2.01 -11.09
C SER A 101 2.46 -3.45 -11.47
N GLY A 102 1.74 -3.92 -12.49
CA GLY A 102 1.88 -5.27 -12.99
C GLY A 102 1.19 -5.45 -14.33
N THR A 103 1.21 -6.69 -14.80
CA THR A 103 0.54 -7.07 -16.04
C THR A 103 -0.22 -8.37 -15.82
N SER A 104 -1.40 -8.48 -16.41
CA SER A 104 -2.16 -9.73 -16.47
C SER A 104 -3.01 -9.73 -17.75
N GLY A 105 -3.14 -10.89 -18.39
CA GLY A 105 -3.85 -11.02 -19.67
C GLY A 105 -3.30 -10.13 -20.80
N GLY A 106 -2.01 -9.77 -20.77
CA GLY A 106 -1.38 -8.87 -21.75
C GLY A 106 -1.72 -7.38 -21.59
N LYS A 107 -2.39 -6.99 -20.50
CA LYS A 107 -2.76 -5.60 -20.18
C LYS A 107 -1.90 -5.07 -19.03
N ASN A 108 -1.74 -3.74 -18.96
CA ASN A 108 -1.01 -3.06 -17.89
C ASN A 108 -1.96 -2.63 -16.79
N ALA A 109 -1.58 -2.82 -15.54
CA ALA A 109 -2.39 -2.47 -14.38
C ALA A 109 -1.61 -1.63 -13.38
N LEU A 110 -2.32 -0.71 -12.72
CA LEU A 110 -1.93 -0.08 -11.47
C LEU A 110 -2.94 -0.48 -10.41
N MET A 111 -2.50 -1.12 -9.33
CA MET A 111 -3.33 -1.35 -8.17
C MET A 111 -3.00 -0.31 -7.12
N TYR A 112 -3.98 0.50 -6.74
CA TYR A 112 -3.90 1.40 -5.61
C TYR A 112 -4.66 0.81 -4.43
N SER A 113 -4.16 0.98 -3.22
CA SER A 113 -4.79 0.41 -2.03
C SER A 113 -4.66 1.30 -0.80
N TRP A 114 -5.70 1.28 0.02
CA TRP A 114 -5.81 1.96 1.30
C TRP A 114 -5.97 0.94 2.42
N TYR A 115 -5.41 1.27 3.58
CA TYR A 115 -5.67 0.56 4.82
C TYR A 115 -6.59 1.39 5.71
N PHE A 116 -7.54 0.73 6.36
CA PHE A 116 -8.39 1.33 7.38
C PHE A 116 -8.24 0.56 8.70
N PRO A 117 -8.21 1.23 9.86
CA PRO A 117 -7.99 0.54 11.13
C PRO A 117 -9.05 -0.52 11.50
N LYS A 118 -10.28 -0.35 11.02
CA LYS A 118 -11.41 -1.28 11.20
C LYS A 118 -12.43 -1.10 10.09
N ASP A 119 -13.20 -2.16 9.84
CA ASP A 119 -14.43 -2.16 9.07
C ASP A 119 -15.59 -2.50 10.02
N GLU A 120 -16.47 -1.54 10.25
CA GLU A 120 -17.57 -1.66 11.21
C GLU A 120 -18.84 -1.07 10.59
N PRO A 121 -19.68 -1.88 9.89
CA PRO A 121 -20.93 -1.38 9.31
C PRO A 121 -21.98 -1.01 10.37
N SER A 122 -21.86 -1.56 11.59
CA SER A 122 -22.67 -1.26 12.76
C SER A 122 -21.91 -1.65 14.03
N THR A 123 -22.31 -1.10 15.17
CA THR A 123 -21.65 -1.34 16.46
C THR A 123 -21.49 -2.82 16.75
N ASP A 124 -20.27 -3.22 17.12
CA ASP A 124 -19.86 -4.59 17.46
C ASP A 124 -19.94 -5.61 16.30
N LEU A 125 -20.17 -5.16 15.06
CA LEU A 125 -20.18 -5.97 13.84
C LEU A 125 -19.04 -5.55 12.91
N GLY A 126 -18.51 -6.50 12.13
CA GLY A 126 -17.38 -6.28 11.22
C GLY A 126 -16.07 -6.82 11.79
N HIS A 127 -14.94 -6.18 11.48
CA HIS A 127 -13.62 -6.66 11.84
C HIS A 127 -12.58 -5.56 12.07
N ARG A 128 -11.54 -5.91 12.83
CA ARG A 128 -10.31 -5.13 12.92
C ARG A 128 -9.55 -5.27 11.60
N HIS A 129 -8.94 -4.16 11.17
CA HIS A 129 -8.25 -4.00 9.89
C HIS A 129 -9.20 -4.06 8.71
N ASP A 130 -8.91 -3.24 7.72
CA ASP A 130 -9.53 -3.34 6.41
C ASP A 130 -8.53 -2.89 5.34
N TRP A 131 -8.64 -3.52 4.18
CA TRP A 131 -7.78 -3.28 3.03
C TRP A 131 -8.65 -3.27 1.78
N GLU A 132 -8.77 -2.09 1.19
CA GLU A 132 -9.52 -1.88 -0.05
C GLU A 132 -8.62 -1.20 -1.08
N GLY A 133 -9.09 -1.10 -2.31
CA GLY A 133 -8.31 -0.54 -3.39
C GLY A 133 -9.07 -0.38 -4.69
N VAL A 134 -8.31 -0.07 -5.73
CA VAL A 134 -8.78 0.02 -7.10
C VAL A 134 -7.69 -0.47 -8.04
N ILE A 135 -8.05 -1.30 -9.00
CA ILE A 135 -7.20 -1.63 -10.15
C ILE A 135 -7.60 -0.73 -11.31
N ILE A 136 -6.62 -0.04 -11.88
CA ILE A 136 -6.78 0.79 -13.08
C ILE A 136 -6.05 0.09 -14.22
N TRP A 137 -6.79 -0.32 -15.23
CA TRP A 137 -6.25 -0.95 -16.43
C TRP A 137 -5.91 0.09 -17.48
N LEU A 138 -4.74 -0.05 -18.07
CA LEU A 138 -4.15 0.90 -19.01
C LEU A 138 -3.88 0.23 -20.36
N SER A 139 -4.21 0.94 -21.45
CA SER A 139 -3.93 0.48 -22.82
C SER A 139 -2.45 0.53 -23.18
N ASP A 140 -1.72 1.50 -22.63
CA ASP A 140 -0.31 1.76 -22.87
C ASP A 140 0.43 1.93 -21.55
N ALA A 141 1.62 1.33 -21.45
CA ALA A 141 2.41 1.31 -20.23
C ALA A 141 3.09 2.66 -19.91
N THR A 142 3.13 3.60 -20.84
CA THR A 142 3.94 4.83 -20.73
C THR A 142 3.12 6.12 -20.71
N SER A 143 1.88 6.07 -21.21
CA SER A 143 1.00 7.22 -21.26
C SER A 143 0.48 7.62 -19.87
N THR A 144 0.28 8.92 -19.68
CA THR A 144 -0.39 9.54 -18.53
C THR A 144 -1.71 10.20 -18.91
N ALA A 145 -2.20 10.01 -20.15
CA ALA A 145 -3.46 10.58 -20.61
C ALA A 145 -4.67 9.86 -20.00
N ALA A 146 -5.78 10.59 -19.80
CA ALA A 146 -7.02 10.02 -19.30
C ALA A 146 -7.59 8.93 -20.24
N SER A 147 -7.46 9.11 -21.56
CA SER A 147 -7.90 8.14 -22.57
C SER A 147 -7.12 6.83 -22.57
N ASN A 148 -6.04 6.74 -21.78
CA ASN A 148 -5.29 5.49 -21.60
C ASN A 148 -6.00 4.53 -20.63
N ILE A 149 -6.88 5.05 -19.77
CA ILE A 149 -7.65 4.25 -18.81
C ILE A 149 -8.72 3.50 -19.58
N VAL A 150 -8.64 2.18 -19.58
CA VAL A 150 -9.57 1.29 -20.30
C VAL A 150 -10.55 0.58 -19.38
N ALA A 151 -10.23 0.47 -18.09
CA ALA A 151 -11.17 0.06 -17.06
C ALA A 151 -10.71 0.51 -15.67
N VAL A 152 -11.68 0.67 -14.77
CA VAL A 152 -11.48 0.94 -13.35
C VAL A 152 -12.25 -0.10 -12.56
N CYS A 153 -11.58 -0.81 -11.66
CA CYS A 153 -12.14 -1.90 -10.87
C CYS A 153 -11.94 -1.62 -9.39
N PRO A 154 -12.89 -0.99 -8.69
CA PRO A 154 -12.87 -0.88 -7.24
C PRO A 154 -13.02 -2.26 -6.58
N SER A 155 -12.37 -2.49 -5.45
CA SER A 155 -12.54 -3.75 -4.70
C SER A 155 -13.89 -3.81 -3.98
N ALA A 156 -14.47 -5.00 -3.93
CA ALA A 156 -15.66 -5.27 -3.14
C ALA A 156 -15.67 -6.73 -2.65
N HIS A 157 -15.50 -6.91 -1.33
CA HIS A 157 -15.68 -8.20 -0.64
C HIS A 157 -14.90 -9.38 -1.26
N GLY A 158 -13.64 -9.13 -1.63
CA GLY A 158 -12.74 -10.12 -2.25
C GLY A 158 -12.83 -10.17 -3.79
N GLY A 159 -13.76 -9.43 -4.39
CA GLY A 159 -13.86 -9.22 -5.83
C GLY A 159 -13.39 -7.83 -6.27
N TRP A 160 -13.46 -7.61 -7.59
CA TRP A 160 -13.10 -6.35 -8.24
C TRP A 160 -14.17 -5.99 -9.28
N ASP A 161 -14.96 -4.96 -9.00
CA ASP A 161 -16.13 -4.58 -9.82
C ASP A 161 -15.70 -3.66 -10.96
N CYS A 162 -15.21 -4.27 -12.05
CA CYS A 162 -14.70 -3.53 -13.19
C CYS A 162 -15.77 -2.79 -14.00
N SER A 163 -15.45 -1.57 -14.41
CA SER A 163 -16.24 -0.79 -15.37
C SER A 163 -15.36 -0.21 -16.48
N THR A 164 -15.86 -0.24 -17.71
CA THR A 164 -15.21 0.33 -18.90
C THR A 164 -15.77 1.71 -19.29
N ASP A 165 -16.94 2.07 -18.79
CA ASP A 165 -17.71 3.24 -19.22
C ASP A 165 -18.41 4.01 -18.08
N GLY A 166 -18.56 3.40 -16.91
CA GLY A 166 -19.26 3.97 -15.76
C GLY A 166 -18.37 4.70 -14.75
N PHE A 167 -17.04 4.65 -14.90
CA PHE A 167 -16.14 5.39 -14.03
C PHE A 167 -16.08 6.86 -14.41
N THR A 168 -15.82 7.72 -13.42
CA THR A 168 -15.60 9.15 -13.67
C THR A 168 -14.21 9.56 -13.22
N LEU A 169 -13.69 10.61 -13.86
CA LEU A 169 -12.34 11.10 -13.64
C LEU A 169 -12.37 12.58 -13.23
N ASP A 170 -11.45 12.97 -12.36
CA ASP A 170 -11.03 14.35 -12.18
C ASP A 170 -9.61 14.49 -12.74
N GLY A 171 -9.51 15.02 -13.96
CA GLY A 171 -8.31 14.91 -14.79
C GLY A 171 -8.04 13.46 -15.18
N THR A 172 -6.99 12.87 -14.60
CA THR A 172 -6.57 11.47 -14.80
C THR A 172 -6.83 10.60 -13.57
N SER A 173 -7.31 11.18 -12.48
CA SER A 173 -7.62 10.47 -11.25
C SER A 173 -9.03 9.87 -11.31
N SER A 174 -9.15 8.55 -11.19
CA SER A 174 -10.46 7.92 -11.01
C SER A 174 -11.09 8.31 -9.68
N LEU A 175 -12.39 8.60 -9.69
CA LEU A 175 -13.15 8.95 -8.48
C LEU A 175 -13.72 7.69 -7.83
N ILE A 176 -13.21 7.37 -6.65
CA ILE A 176 -13.55 6.17 -5.88
C ILE A 176 -14.23 6.59 -4.58
N LYS A 177 -15.29 5.88 -4.18
CA LYS A 177 -15.87 5.98 -2.86
C LYS A 177 -15.50 4.78 -2.01
N TYR A 178 -15.49 4.97 -0.69
CA TYR A 178 -15.46 3.91 0.31
C TYR A 178 -16.69 4.07 1.19
N GLU A 179 -17.51 3.03 1.26
CA GLU A 179 -18.77 3.05 2.00
C GLU A 179 -19.19 1.66 2.45
N SER A 180 -19.97 1.62 3.52
CA SER A 180 -20.80 0.49 3.91
C SER A 180 -22.28 0.87 3.73
N VAL A 181 -23.05 -0.05 3.15
CA VAL A 181 -24.51 0.03 3.11
C VAL A 181 -25.05 -1.18 3.86
N TRP A 182 -25.69 -0.91 5.01
CA TRP A 182 -26.24 -1.96 5.87
C TRP A 182 -27.10 -2.95 5.07
N PRO A 183 -26.90 -4.28 5.25
CA PRO A 183 -26.11 -4.95 6.30
C PRO A 183 -24.68 -5.33 5.90
N VAL A 184 -24.15 -4.77 4.82
CA VAL A 184 -22.87 -5.19 4.25
C VAL A 184 -21.73 -4.34 4.82
N ASN A 185 -20.58 -4.99 5.03
CA ASN A 185 -19.29 -4.38 5.33
C ASN A 185 -18.88 -3.32 4.30
N HIS A 186 -17.79 -2.58 4.57
CA HIS A 186 -17.33 -1.58 3.62
C HIS A 186 -16.77 -2.21 2.34
N SER A 187 -16.84 -1.44 1.25
CA SER A 187 -16.16 -1.72 0.00
C SER A 187 -15.85 -0.44 -0.74
N CYS A 188 -15.00 -0.55 -1.77
CA CYS A 188 -14.77 0.53 -2.72
C CYS A 188 -15.82 0.49 -3.85
N GLY A 189 -16.07 1.66 -4.45
CA GLY A 189 -17.00 1.79 -5.57
C GLY A 189 -16.74 3.03 -6.41
N LEU A 190 -17.41 3.13 -7.55
CA LEU A 190 -17.34 4.32 -8.40
C LEU A 190 -18.22 5.44 -7.82
N THR A 191 -17.81 6.69 -8.02
CA THR A 191 -18.57 7.86 -7.63
C THR A 191 -18.37 9.01 -8.61
N THR A 192 -19.21 10.03 -8.52
CA THR A 192 -19.02 11.33 -9.20
C THR A 192 -18.52 12.41 -8.24
N SER A 193 -18.46 12.11 -6.94
CA SER A 193 -17.99 13.05 -5.92
C SER A 193 -16.47 13.08 -5.85
N VAL A 194 -15.90 14.28 -5.96
CA VAL A 194 -14.45 14.46 -5.82
C VAL A 194 -14.05 14.23 -4.36
N GLY A 195 -13.19 13.23 -4.16
CA GLY A 195 -12.58 12.88 -2.87
C GLY A 195 -11.23 13.57 -2.61
N GLY A 196 -10.51 13.07 -1.61
CA GLY A 196 -9.15 13.51 -1.27
C GLY A 196 -8.08 12.56 -1.80
N THR A 197 -6.82 13.00 -1.71
CA THR A 197 -5.62 12.18 -1.94
C THR A 197 -4.86 11.97 -0.63
N GLN A 198 -3.99 10.98 -0.63
CA GLN A 198 -3.09 10.65 0.48
C GLN A 198 -1.64 10.60 -0.05
N PRO A 199 -0.61 10.70 0.80
CA PRO A 199 0.76 10.47 0.37
C PRO A 199 0.90 9.08 -0.28
N LEU A 200 1.36 9.05 -1.54
CA LEU A 200 1.46 7.82 -2.35
C LEU A 200 2.79 7.09 -2.12
N VAL A 201 2.75 5.79 -1.87
CA VAL A 201 3.95 4.96 -1.72
C VAL A 201 3.92 3.81 -2.69
N ALA A 202 4.91 3.75 -3.58
CA ALA A 202 5.08 2.64 -4.49
C ALA A 202 5.74 1.44 -3.80
N TRP A 203 5.20 0.24 -4.03
CA TRP A 203 5.79 -1.02 -3.56
C TRP A 203 7.27 -1.14 -3.93
N GLU A 204 7.63 -0.78 -5.15
CA GLU A 204 9.01 -0.87 -5.66
C GLU A 204 9.95 0.16 -5.05
N SER A 205 9.42 1.16 -4.33
CA SER A 205 10.19 2.16 -3.60
C SER A 205 10.22 1.94 -2.09
N MET A 206 9.51 0.92 -1.60
CA MET A 206 9.60 0.49 -0.20
C MET A 206 10.91 -0.24 0.07
N SER A 207 11.39 -0.17 1.31
CA SER A 207 12.49 -1.02 1.78
C SER A 207 12.05 -2.48 1.87
N THR A 208 13.01 -3.41 1.84
CA THR A 208 12.71 -4.84 2.08
C THR A 208 12.12 -5.09 3.46
N VAL A 209 12.38 -4.20 4.42
CA VAL A 209 11.82 -4.22 5.78
C VAL A 209 10.31 -3.94 5.75
N GLU A 210 9.90 -2.91 5.02
CA GLU A 210 8.49 -2.53 4.84
C GLU A 210 7.73 -3.59 4.02
N GLN A 211 8.30 -4.05 2.91
CA GLN A 211 7.71 -5.09 2.06
C GLN A 211 7.49 -6.38 2.86
N ASN A 212 8.50 -6.83 3.60
CA ASN A 212 8.39 -8.03 4.43
C ASN A 212 7.31 -7.90 5.51
N ALA A 213 7.16 -6.71 6.12
CA ALA A 213 6.12 -6.47 7.10
C ALA A 213 4.72 -6.61 6.48
N LEU A 214 4.50 -6.08 5.27
CA LEU A 214 3.22 -6.20 4.54
C LEU A 214 2.98 -7.60 3.96
N ASP A 215 4.04 -8.36 3.65
CA ASP A 215 3.92 -9.74 3.17
C ASP A 215 3.59 -10.72 4.31
N THR A 216 4.06 -10.45 5.54
CA THR A 216 4.06 -11.44 6.63
C THR A 216 3.15 -11.11 7.81
N THR A 217 2.69 -9.87 7.94
CA THR A 217 1.76 -9.50 9.02
C THR A 217 0.38 -10.10 8.77
N ASP A 218 -0.16 -10.74 9.80
CA ASP A 218 -1.56 -11.17 9.83
C ASP A 218 -2.46 -9.98 10.21
N PHE A 219 -3.19 -9.45 9.21
CA PHE A 219 -4.20 -8.41 9.38
C PHE A 219 -5.61 -8.99 9.61
N GLY A 220 -5.71 -10.26 10.03
CA GLY A 220 -6.98 -10.93 10.31
C GLY A 220 -7.85 -11.04 9.05
N SER A 221 -8.97 -10.33 9.06
CA SER A 221 -9.89 -10.31 7.90
C SER A 221 -9.43 -9.36 6.79
N GLY A 222 -8.61 -8.36 7.10
CA GLY A 222 -8.02 -7.48 6.10
C GLY A 222 -6.87 -8.20 5.38
N ASN A 223 -6.83 -8.13 4.05
CA ASN A 223 -5.79 -8.77 3.26
C ASN A 223 -5.07 -7.73 2.40
N VAL A 224 -3.74 -7.62 2.52
CA VAL A 224 -2.95 -6.67 1.71
C VAL A 224 -3.06 -7.08 0.22
N PRO A 225 -3.72 -6.31 -0.66
CA PRO A 225 -4.10 -6.81 -1.97
C PRO A 225 -2.94 -6.79 -2.99
N PHE A 226 -1.88 -6.03 -2.68
CA PHE A 226 -0.71 -5.80 -3.55
C PHE A 226 0.57 -6.47 -3.03
N ASN A 227 0.50 -7.27 -1.98
CA ASN A 227 1.64 -8.02 -1.48
C ASN A 227 1.99 -9.19 -2.44
N GLU A 228 3.12 -9.87 -2.22
CA GLU A 228 3.58 -10.92 -3.15
C GLU A 228 2.59 -12.08 -3.29
N GLY A 229 1.86 -12.42 -2.22
CA GLY A 229 0.91 -13.54 -2.21
C GLY A 229 -0.40 -13.26 -2.97
N ASN A 230 -0.82 -11.99 -3.03
CA ASN A 230 -2.16 -11.62 -3.50
C ASN A 230 -2.15 -10.90 -4.84
N PHE A 231 -1.10 -10.13 -5.16
CA PHE A 231 -1.10 -9.17 -6.26
C PHE A 231 -1.46 -9.80 -7.61
N ALA A 232 -0.76 -10.86 -8.00
CA ALA A 232 -0.98 -11.51 -9.29
C ALA A 232 -2.39 -12.10 -9.42
N ASN A 233 -2.90 -12.72 -8.35
CA ASN A 233 -4.24 -13.32 -8.33
C ASN A 233 -5.34 -12.25 -8.42
N ASN A 234 -5.17 -11.14 -7.70
CA ASN A 234 -6.10 -10.02 -7.77
C ASN A 234 -6.15 -9.41 -9.18
N LEU A 235 -5.00 -9.24 -9.85
CA LEU A 235 -4.99 -8.80 -11.25
C LEU A 235 -5.64 -9.82 -12.20
N ALA A 236 -5.52 -11.12 -11.94
CA ALA A 236 -6.16 -12.15 -12.75
C ALA A 236 -7.69 -12.19 -12.56
N ASN A 237 -8.17 -11.86 -11.36
CA ASN A 237 -9.60 -11.83 -11.05
C ASN A 237 -10.31 -10.55 -11.51
N ALA A 238 -9.58 -9.46 -11.70
CA ALA A 238 -10.13 -8.16 -12.12
C ALA A 238 -10.28 -8.04 -13.64
N THR A 239 -11.11 -8.89 -14.24
CA THR A 239 -11.35 -8.91 -15.70
C THR A 239 -12.48 -7.97 -16.13
N TYR A 240 -12.38 -7.40 -17.33
CA TYR A 240 -13.34 -6.48 -17.94
C TYR A 240 -13.42 -6.65 -19.47
#